data_AF-A0A2E7LVB8-F1
#
_entry.id   AF-A0A2E7LVB8-F1
#
_cell.length_a   1.000
_cell.length_b   1.000
_cell.length_c   1.000
_cell.angle_alpha   90.00
_cell.angle_beta   90.00
_cell.angle_gamma   90.00
#
_symmetry.space_group_name_H-M   'P 1'
#
loop_
_entity.id
_entity.type
_entity.pdbx_description
1 polymer ?
#
loop_
_entity_poly.entity_id
_entity_poly.type
_entity_poly.pdbx_seq_one_letter_code
_entity_poly.pdbx_strand_id
1 'polypeptide(L)'
;MSYFENLNLDSYNIKTDGKIRNIDGGLRFVPYINGVDDPIYKGCIADLLALDWSNYKLYLVGGVLEGWPTTDIDICITGEIKNDLVNLMEQAHKLAPFDMYYVKSLEEIKGTGNRIWEFAKHTDRKSKRSIRWNGQWKTDGLFWMTEKFDTKDRTYTKEPLLLN
;
A
#
# COMPACT_ATOMS: atom_id res chain seq x y z
N MET A 1 -8.30 8.39 15.85
CA MET A 1 -6.92 8.81 15.59
C MET A 1 -6.13 7.56 15.32
N SER A 2 -5.36 7.52 14.23
CA SER A 2 -4.55 6.34 13.91
C SER A 2 -3.29 6.29 14.78
N TYR A 3 -2.68 5.12 14.92
CA TYR A 3 -1.38 4.92 15.53
C TYR A 3 -0.33 5.86 14.93
N PHE A 4 -0.34 6.00 13.60
CA PHE A 4 0.62 6.83 12.87
C PHE A 4 0.52 8.31 13.27
N GLU A 5 -0.69 8.81 13.50
CA GLU A 5 -0.91 10.20 13.97
C GLU A 5 -0.44 10.43 15.41
N ASN A 6 -0.29 9.37 16.20
CA ASN A 6 0.14 9.44 17.60
C ASN A 6 1.65 9.21 17.78
N LEU A 7 2.42 9.11 16.68
CA LEU A 7 3.87 9.00 16.76
C LEU A 7 4.47 10.26 17.41
N ASN A 8 5.34 10.07 18.39
CA ASN A 8 6.13 11.15 18.95
C ASN A 8 7.23 11.54 17.95
N LEU A 9 6.95 12.50 17.08
CA LEU A 9 7.89 12.90 16.03
C LEU A 9 9.15 13.61 16.55
N ASP A 10 9.11 14.16 17.77
CA ASP A 10 10.25 14.85 18.39
C ASP A 10 11.40 13.90 18.72
N SER A 11 11.16 12.59 18.77
CA SER A 11 12.22 11.59 18.97
C SER A 11 13.01 11.25 17.70
N TYR A 12 12.64 11.80 16.53
CA TYR A 12 13.25 11.46 15.24
C TYR A 12 14.10 12.60 14.67
N ASN A 13 15.21 12.24 14.06
CA ASN A 13 15.96 13.15 13.21
C ASN A 13 15.37 13.17 11.79
N ILE A 14 14.70 14.27 11.45
CA ILE A 14 14.02 14.47 10.15
C ILE A 14 14.93 14.28 8.93
N LYS A 15 16.25 14.39 9.08
CA LYS A 15 17.22 14.24 7.98
C LYS A 15 17.63 12.79 7.72
N THR A 16 17.56 11.93 8.73
CA THR A 16 18.16 10.58 8.68
C THR A 16 17.16 9.47 8.92
N ASP A 17 16.10 9.73 9.67
CA ASP A 17 15.29 8.67 10.25
C ASP A 17 14.00 8.41 9.45
N GLY A 18 13.84 9.04 8.28
CA GLY A 18 12.66 8.91 7.46
C GLY A 18 12.67 9.81 6.22
N LYS A 19 11.47 10.07 5.67
CA LYS A 19 11.27 10.98 4.53
C LYS A 19 10.02 11.82 4.70
N ILE A 20 10.04 13.01 4.10
CA ILE A 20 8.81 13.81 3.93
C ILE A 20 8.03 13.25 2.74
N ARG A 21 6.78 12.88 2.96
CA ARG A 21 5.87 12.29 1.95
C ARG A 21 4.59 13.13 1.87
N ASN A 22 3.95 13.12 0.71
CA ASN A 22 2.59 13.64 0.58
C ASN A 22 1.60 12.55 1.01
N ILE A 23 0.89 12.78 2.11
CA ILE A 23 -0.13 11.88 2.66
C ILE A 23 -1.41 12.70 2.85
N ASP A 24 -2.47 12.25 2.18
CA ASP A 24 -3.79 12.90 2.18
C ASP A 24 -3.76 14.41 1.90
N GLY A 25 -2.90 14.84 0.95
CA GLY A 25 -2.81 16.24 0.53
C GLY A 25 -1.92 17.13 1.42
N GLY A 26 -1.27 16.56 2.45
CA GLY A 26 -0.31 17.25 3.31
C GLY A 26 1.08 16.63 3.26
N LEU A 27 2.13 17.45 3.40
CA LEU A 27 3.49 16.97 3.62
C LEU A 27 3.63 16.50 5.07
N ARG A 28 3.91 15.22 5.27
CA ARG A 28 4.13 14.60 6.58
C ARG A 28 5.49 13.91 6.61
N PHE A 29 6.19 13.99 7.73
CA PHE A 29 7.37 13.16 7.97
C PHE A 29 6.92 11.73 8.26
N VAL A 30 7.54 10.77 7.60
CA VAL A 30 7.32 9.33 7.80
C VAL A 30 8.63 8.70 8.22
N PRO A 31 8.74 8.19 9.47
CA PRO A 31 9.90 7.43 9.88
C PRO A 31 10.12 6.19 9.01
N TYR A 32 11.36 5.74 8.91
CA TYR A 32 11.65 4.46 8.28
C TYR A 32 11.03 3.31 9.08
N ILE A 33 10.31 2.45 8.36
CA ILE A 33 9.74 1.22 8.85
C ILE A 33 10.69 0.09 8.45
N ASN A 34 11.20 -0.65 9.44
CA ASN A 34 12.27 -1.62 9.25
C ASN A 34 11.77 -3.05 9.48
N GLY A 35 10.84 -3.50 8.65
CA GLY A 35 10.34 -4.86 8.67
C GLY A 35 9.05 -5.07 9.47
N VAL A 36 8.56 -6.31 9.46
CA VAL A 36 7.28 -6.71 10.09
C VAL A 36 7.31 -6.67 11.62
N ASP A 37 8.49 -6.58 12.22
CA ASP A 37 8.63 -6.46 13.67
C ASP A 37 8.62 -5.03 14.18
N ASP A 38 8.71 -4.06 13.28
CA ASP A 38 8.74 -2.64 13.60
C ASP A 38 7.45 -2.20 14.33
N PRO A 39 7.54 -1.51 15.47
CA PRO A 39 6.36 -1.02 16.19
C PRO A 39 5.45 -0.13 15.34
N ILE A 40 6.02 0.66 14.41
CA ILE A 40 5.25 1.50 13.50
C ILE A 40 4.42 0.63 12.55
N TYR A 41 5.04 -0.39 11.97
CA TYR A 41 4.32 -1.34 11.12
C TYR A 41 3.17 -2.01 11.90
N LYS A 42 3.45 -2.56 13.08
CA LYS A 42 2.45 -3.29 13.88
C LYS A 42 1.26 -2.40 14.23
N GLY A 43 1.51 -1.17 14.64
CA GLY A 43 0.46 -0.19 14.94
C GLY A 43 -0.38 0.16 13.72
N CYS A 44 0.25 0.44 12.58
CA CYS A 44 -0.46 0.74 11.33
C CYS A 44 -1.31 -0.45 10.85
N ILE A 45 -0.80 -1.68 10.91
CA ILE A 45 -1.56 -2.87 10.51
C ILE A 45 -2.74 -3.13 11.43
N ALA A 46 -2.60 -2.90 12.74
CA ALA A 46 -3.71 -3.03 13.66
C ALA A 46 -4.87 -2.08 13.29
N ASP A 47 -4.57 -0.82 12.94
CA ASP A 47 -5.58 0.13 12.47
C ASP A 47 -6.19 -0.29 11.13
N LEU A 48 -5.37 -0.78 10.19
CA LEU A 48 -5.82 -1.26 8.88
C LEU A 48 -6.83 -2.41 9.03
N LEU A 49 -6.50 -3.39 9.87
CA LEU A 49 -7.32 -4.58 10.11
C LEU A 49 -8.59 -4.30 10.94
N ALA A 50 -8.71 -3.12 11.54
CA ALA A 50 -9.94 -2.68 12.20
C ALA A 50 -11.02 -2.22 11.21
N LEU A 51 -10.69 -2.01 9.93
CA LEU A 51 -11.69 -1.77 8.88
C LEU A 51 -12.35 -3.09 8.44
N ASP A 52 -13.57 -2.99 7.87
CA ASP A 52 -14.31 -4.17 7.38
C ASP A 52 -13.78 -4.65 6.03
N TRP A 53 -12.82 -5.56 6.07
CA TRP A 53 -12.28 -6.24 4.90
C TRP A 53 -12.94 -7.60 4.63
N SER A 54 -14.12 -7.90 5.16
CA SER A 54 -14.74 -9.25 5.06
C SER A 54 -14.87 -9.80 3.63
N ASN A 55 -14.94 -8.92 2.63
CA ASN A 55 -15.02 -9.27 1.21
C ASN A 55 -13.64 -9.46 0.53
N TYR A 56 -12.55 -9.19 1.25
CA TYR A 56 -11.21 -9.02 0.70
C TYR A 56 -10.16 -9.71 1.56
N LYS A 57 -9.13 -10.24 0.89
CA LYS A 57 -7.90 -10.67 1.55
C LYS A 57 -6.83 -9.62 1.34
N LEU A 58 -6.13 -9.29 2.41
CA LEU A 58 -5.01 -8.37 2.41
C LEU A 58 -3.71 -9.16 2.54
N TYR A 59 -2.76 -8.87 1.66
CA TYR A 59 -1.43 -9.42 1.71
C TYR A 59 -0.43 -8.29 1.86
N LEU A 60 0.46 -8.40 2.84
CA LEU A 60 1.67 -7.61 2.87
C LEU A 60 2.61 -8.10 1.77
N VAL A 61 3.16 -7.14 1.02
CA VAL A 61 4.19 -7.35 0.01
C VAL A 61 5.29 -6.30 0.18
N GLY A 62 6.27 -6.26 -0.73
CA GLY A 62 7.13 -5.10 -0.86
C GLY A 62 8.21 -4.96 0.21
N GLY A 63 8.67 -3.72 0.42
CA GLY A 63 9.91 -3.46 1.17
C GLY A 63 9.83 -3.82 2.65
N VAL A 64 8.68 -3.56 3.30
CA VAL A 64 8.48 -3.94 4.71
C VAL A 64 8.54 -5.46 4.88
N LEU A 65 7.93 -6.22 3.97
CA LEU A 65 8.01 -7.68 4.03
C LEU A 65 9.48 -8.13 3.95
N GLU A 66 10.25 -7.57 3.01
CA GLU A 66 11.67 -7.88 2.81
C GLU A 66 12.59 -7.37 3.94
N GLY A 67 12.09 -6.56 4.87
CA GLY A 67 12.89 -5.97 5.96
C GLY A 67 13.76 -4.78 5.51
N TRP A 68 13.43 -4.16 4.38
CA TRP A 68 14.14 -2.98 3.90
C TRP A 68 13.64 -1.72 4.62
N PRO A 69 14.53 -0.74 4.89
CA PRO A 69 14.10 0.58 5.35
C PRO A 69 13.22 1.23 4.28
N THR A 70 11.96 1.47 4.62
CA THR A 70 10.98 2.08 3.72
C THR A 70 10.04 3.05 4.43
N THR A 71 9.28 3.84 3.68
CA THR A 71 8.38 4.89 4.21
C THR A 71 6.93 4.67 3.77
N ASP A 72 6.64 3.49 3.23
CA ASP A 72 5.33 3.05 2.76
C ASP A 72 5.15 1.57 3.10
N ILE A 73 3.89 1.17 3.27
CA ILE A 73 3.51 -0.21 3.53
C ILE A 73 2.72 -0.68 2.30
N ASP A 74 3.33 -1.57 1.51
CA ASP A 74 2.72 -2.11 0.30
C ASP A 74 1.68 -3.19 0.66
N ILE A 75 0.42 -2.98 0.29
CA ILE A 75 -0.67 -3.94 0.54
C ILE A 75 -1.30 -4.37 -0.79
N CYS A 76 -1.29 -5.67 -1.03
CA CYS A 76 -2.04 -6.30 -2.11
C CYS A 76 -3.41 -6.75 -1.60
N ILE A 77 -4.47 -6.36 -2.31
CA ILE A 77 -5.85 -6.72 -2.02
C ILE A 77 -6.31 -7.75 -3.07
N THR A 78 -6.97 -8.82 -2.63
CA THR A 78 -7.60 -9.80 -3.53
C THR A 78 -9.03 -10.08 -3.10
N GLY A 79 -9.89 -10.53 -4.01
CA GLY A 79 -11.29 -10.84 -3.73
C GLY A 79 -12.20 -10.50 -4.91
N GLU A 80 -13.50 -10.51 -4.71
CA GLU A 80 -14.46 -10.02 -5.70
C GLU A 80 -14.57 -8.49 -5.59
N ILE A 81 -14.39 -7.75 -6.69
CA ILE A 81 -14.59 -6.30 -6.68
C ILE A 81 -16.04 -5.98 -6.37
N LYS A 82 -16.23 -5.13 -5.35
CA LYS A 82 -17.50 -4.54 -4.98
C LYS A 82 -17.35 -3.02 -4.89
N ASN A 83 -18.47 -2.32 -4.78
CA ASN A 83 -18.50 -0.85 -4.81
C ASN A 83 -17.87 -0.19 -3.56
N ASP A 84 -17.65 -0.94 -2.49
CA ASP A 84 -17.08 -0.51 -1.21
C ASP A 84 -15.53 -0.46 -1.21
N LEU A 85 -14.86 -1.21 -2.10
CA LEU A 85 -13.39 -1.31 -2.15
C LEU A 85 -12.70 0.06 -2.19
N VAL A 86 -13.17 0.97 -3.05
CA VAL A 86 -12.58 2.32 -3.18
C VAL A 86 -12.64 3.07 -1.85
N ASN A 87 -13.80 3.02 -1.18
CA ASN A 87 -13.98 3.69 0.11
C ASN A 87 -13.11 3.07 1.21
N LEU A 88 -12.90 1.75 1.19
CA LEU A 88 -12.02 1.07 2.13
C LEU A 88 -10.56 1.46 1.91
N MET A 89 -10.10 1.51 0.67
CA MET A 89 -8.74 1.95 0.33
C MET A 89 -8.51 3.43 0.69
N GLU A 90 -9.52 4.29 0.50
CA GLU A 90 -9.46 5.69 0.94
C GLU A 90 -9.39 5.82 2.47
N GLN A 91 -10.15 5.01 3.21
CA GLN A 91 -10.08 4.97 4.66
C GLN A 91 -8.70 4.50 5.12
N ALA A 92 -8.17 3.42 4.54
CA ALA A 92 -6.84 2.91 4.83
C ALA A 92 -5.76 3.98 4.61
N HIS A 93 -5.77 4.69 3.48
CA HIS A 93 -4.78 5.72 3.19
C HIS A 93 -4.77 6.90 4.18
N LYS A 94 -5.86 7.12 4.91
CA LYS A 94 -5.92 8.12 5.98
C LYS A 94 -5.26 7.64 7.27
N LEU A 95 -5.15 6.33 7.46
CA LEU A 95 -4.61 5.75 8.70
C LEU A 95 -3.08 5.79 8.72
N ALA A 96 -2.43 5.47 7.60
CA ALA A 96 -0.99 5.31 7.52
C ALA A 96 -0.49 5.45 6.05
N PRO A 97 0.83 5.44 5.79
CA PRO A 97 1.38 5.53 4.42
C PRO A 97 1.23 4.21 3.65
N PHE A 98 0.01 3.69 3.54
CA PHE A 98 -0.28 2.51 2.75
C PHE A 98 -0.21 2.84 1.25
N ASP A 99 0.55 2.03 0.52
CA ASP A 99 0.47 1.95 -0.94
C ASP A 99 -0.29 0.68 -1.30
N MET A 100 -1.59 0.84 -1.55
CA MET A 100 -2.50 -0.29 -1.75
C MET A 100 -2.82 -0.49 -3.22
N TYR A 101 -2.89 -1.75 -3.63
CA TYR A 101 -3.35 -2.13 -4.95
C TYR A 101 -4.19 -3.40 -4.91
N TYR A 102 -5.08 -3.56 -5.89
CA TYR A 102 -5.91 -4.75 -6.05
C TYR A 102 -5.40 -5.63 -7.19
N VAL A 103 -5.50 -6.95 -7.01
CA VAL A 103 -5.39 -7.98 -8.07
C VAL A 103 -6.52 -8.99 -7.93
N LYS A 104 -6.89 -9.67 -9.03
CA LYS A 104 -8.00 -10.62 -9.00
C LYS A 104 -7.66 -11.87 -8.20
N SER A 105 -6.43 -12.35 -8.28
CA SER A 105 -5.98 -13.51 -7.50
C SER A 105 -4.49 -13.46 -7.17
N LEU A 106 -4.10 -14.17 -6.12
CA LEU A 106 -2.70 -14.26 -5.71
C LEU A 106 -1.82 -14.98 -6.74
N GLU A 107 -2.37 -15.90 -7.53
CA GLU A 107 -1.64 -16.60 -8.59
C GLU A 107 -1.16 -15.66 -9.68
N GLU A 108 -1.91 -14.59 -9.96
CA GLU A 108 -1.43 -13.53 -10.84
C GLU A 108 -0.15 -12.93 -10.26
N ILE A 109 -0.01 -12.89 -8.92
CA ILE A 109 1.13 -12.33 -8.20
C ILE A 109 2.33 -13.24 -7.83
N LYS A 110 2.44 -14.47 -8.34
CA LYS A 110 3.50 -15.43 -7.92
C LYS A 110 4.71 -15.61 -8.87
N GLY A 111 5.92 -15.82 -8.33
CA GLY A 111 7.22 -16.07 -9.03
C GLY A 111 8.34 -14.97 -8.89
N THR A 112 9.37 -14.98 -9.74
CA THR A 112 10.61 -14.16 -9.56
C THR A 112 10.94 -13.14 -10.67
N GLY A 113 10.02 -12.88 -11.60
CA GLY A 113 10.28 -12.05 -12.79
C GLY A 113 10.02 -10.55 -12.60
N ASN A 114 10.62 -9.75 -13.49
CA ASN A 114 10.14 -8.40 -13.79
C ASN A 114 8.68 -8.49 -14.25
N ARG A 115 7.74 -8.10 -13.41
CA ARG A 115 6.33 -8.25 -13.74
C ARG A 115 5.69 -6.95 -14.10
N ILE A 116 4.85 -7.08 -15.12
CA ILE A 116 3.85 -6.14 -15.55
C ILE A 116 2.62 -6.45 -14.71
N TRP A 117 2.17 -5.46 -13.95
CA TRP A 117 0.99 -5.58 -13.12
C TRP A 117 -0.13 -4.66 -13.57
N GLU A 118 -1.36 -5.12 -13.44
CA GLU A 118 -2.54 -4.29 -13.58
C GLU A 118 -3.07 -3.98 -12.18
N PHE A 119 -2.86 -2.76 -11.70
CA PHE A 119 -3.19 -2.35 -10.33
C PHE A 119 -4.24 -1.23 -10.30
N ALA A 120 -4.72 -0.90 -9.10
CA ALA A 120 -5.70 0.15 -8.84
C ALA A 120 -5.24 0.94 -7.63
N LYS A 121 -5.09 2.27 -7.68
CA LYS A 121 -4.78 3.08 -6.48
C LYS A 121 -6.03 3.79 -5.96
N HIS A 122 -6.04 4.11 -4.68
CA HIS A 122 -7.16 4.79 -3.99
C HIS A 122 -7.46 6.20 -4.51
N THR A 123 -6.50 6.88 -5.15
CA THR A 123 -6.69 8.24 -5.68
C THR A 123 -7.33 8.31 -7.07
N ASP A 124 -7.56 7.17 -7.71
CA ASP A 124 -7.99 7.11 -9.10
C ASP A 124 -9.50 7.37 -9.20
N ARG A 125 -9.86 8.53 -9.76
CA ARG A 125 -11.18 9.18 -9.75
C ARG A 125 -11.49 10.13 -8.57
N LYS A 126 -10.51 10.61 -7.80
CA LYS A 126 -10.75 11.72 -6.84
C LYS A 126 -11.44 12.96 -7.45
N SER A 127 -11.37 13.16 -8.77
CA SER A 127 -12.20 14.15 -9.48
C SER A 127 -12.36 13.81 -10.97
N LYS A 128 -13.38 14.39 -11.63
CA LYS A 128 -13.54 14.35 -13.10
C LYS A 128 -12.33 14.89 -13.89
N ARG A 129 -11.47 15.68 -13.25
CA ARG A 129 -10.31 16.37 -13.86
C ARG A 129 -8.96 15.81 -13.40
N SER A 130 -8.94 14.81 -12.52
CA SER A 130 -7.69 14.17 -12.11
C SER A 130 -7.05 13.55 -13.35
N ILE A 131 -5.77 13.85 -13.59
CA ILE A 131 -5.02 13.33 -14.73
C ILE A 131 -5.13 11.81 -14.66
N ARG A 132 -5.80 11.22 -15.65
CA ARG A 132 -5.85 9.78 -15.82
C ARG A 132 -4.45 9.37 -16.28
N TRP A 133 -3.71 8.67 -15.44
CA TRP A 133 -2.60 7.88 -15.96
C TRP A 133 -3.25 6.72 -16.75
N ASN A 134 -2.58 6.11 -17.74
CA ASN A 134 -3.24 5.38 -18.85
C ASN A 134 -3.99 4.07 -18.50
N GLY A 135 -4.42 3.86 -17.25
CA GLY A 135 -5.35 2.81 -16.85
C GLY A 135 -6.80 3.07 -17.31
N GLN A 136 -7.52 2.00 -17.65
CA GLN A 136 -8.92 2.04 -18.06
C GLN A 136 -9.79 1.27 -17.07
N TRP A 137 -10.90 1.90 -16.66
CA TRP A 137 -11.99 1.21 -15.98
C TRP A 137 -12.72 0.33 -17.00
N LYS A 138 -12.72 -0.98 -16.81
CA LYS A 138 -13.50 -1.94 -17.62
C LYS A 138 -14.65 -2.51 -16.80
N THR A 139 -15.60 -3.14 -17.46
CA THR A 139 -16.82 -3.72 -16.85
C THR A 139 -16.54 -4.87 -15.88
N ASP A 140 -15.37 -5.48 -15.97
CA ASP A 140 -14.87 -6.60 -15.19
C ASP A 140 -13.77 -6.20 -14.20
N GLY A 141 -13.46 -4.90 -14.08
CA GLY A 141 -12.53 -4.42 -13.08
C GLY A 141 -11.82 -3.11 -13.40
N LEU A 142 -10.98 -2.70 -12.45
CA LEU A 142 -10.11 -1.55 -12.55
C LEU A 142 -8.72 -2.00 -12.99
N PHE A 143 -8.32 -1.63 -14.20
CA PHE A 143 -7.05 -2.03 -14.80
C PHE A 143 -6.15 -0.81 -14.98
N TRP A 144 -5.05 -0.70 -14.25
CA TRP A 144 -3.97 0.22 -14.59
C TRP A 144 -2.91 -0.42 -15.47
N MET A 145 -2.16 0.47 -16.12
CA MET A 145 -1.00 0.19 -16.95
C MET A 145 -0.09 -0.90 -16.39
N THR A 146 0.56 -1.58 -17.32
CA THR A 146 1.68 -2.49 -17.09
C THR A 146 2.86 -1.78 -16.41
N GLU A 147 2.92 -1.74 -15.08
CA GLU A 147 4.13 -1.28 -14.39
C GLU A 147 5.10 -2.43 -14.23
N LYS A 148 6.29 -2.30 -14.81
CA LYS A 148 7.45 -3.13 -14.46
C LYS A 148 7.96 -2.63 -13.12
N PHE A 149 7.81 -3.43 -12.06
CA PHE A 149 8.42 -3.09 -10.77
C PHE A 149 9.93 -2.97 -10.96
N ASP A 150 10.47 -1.75 -10.82
CA ASP A 150 11.91 -1.52 -10.83
C ASP A 150 12.47 -2.04 -9.52
N THR A 151 13.25 -3.10 -9.62
CA THR A 151 13.88 -3.73 -8.47
C THR A 151 14.93 -2.84 -7.81
N LYS A 152 15.46 -1.80 -8.49
CA LYS A 152 16.54 -0.93 -7.98
C LYS A 152 17.70 -1.74 -7.38
N ASP A 153 18.12 -2.79 -8.10
CA ASP A 153 19.12 -3.78 -7.66
C ASP A 153 18.76 -4.59 -6.41
N ARG A 154 17.50 -4.55 -5.96
CA ARG A 154 16.99 -5.36 -4.84
C ARG A 154 16.35 -6.64 -5.35
N THR A 155 16.45 -7.72 -4.59
CA THR A 155 15.79 -8.98 -4.92
C THR A 155 14.67 -9.22 -3.93
N TYR A 156 13.45 -9.36 -4.43
CA TYR A 156 12.32 -9.83 -3.64
C TYR A 156 12.48 -11.34 -3.43
N THR A 157 12.47 -11.76 -2.17
CA THR A 157 12.74 -13.15 -1.77
C THR A 157 11.58 -13.78 -1.01
N LYS A 158 10.65 -12.98 -0.51
CA LYS A 158 9.55 -13.43 0.34
C LYS A 158 8.26 -13.53 -0.44
N GLU A 159 7.50 -14.58 -0.13
CA GLU A 159 6.13 -14.73 -0.61
C GLU A 159 5.19 -13.75 0.10
N PRO A 160 4.13 -13.26 -0.59
CA PRO A 160 3.13 -12.39 0.02
C PRO A 160 2.57 -12.97 1.33
N LEU A 161 2.51 -12.13 2.37
CA LEU A 161 2.06 -12.54 3.70
C LEU A 161 0.60 -12.17 3.93
N LEU A 162 -0.28 -13.16 4.09
CA LEU A 162 -1.69 -12.94 4.41
C LEU A 162 -1.85 -12.26 5.78
N LEU A 163 -2.70 -11.23 5.86
CA LEU A 163 -2.94 -10.44 7.06
C LEU A 163 -4.29 -10.72 7.74
N ASN A 164 -5.31 -11.16 6.99
CA ASN A 164 -6.68 -11.40 7.48
C ASN A 164 -7.33 -12.68 6.95
#